data_AF-A0A093YME4-F1
#
_entry.id   AF-A0A093YME4-F1
#
_cell.length_a   1.000
_cell.length_b   1.000
_cell.length_c   1.000
_cell.angle_alpha   90.00
_cell.angle_beta   90.00
_cell.angle_gamma   90.00
#
_symmetry.space_group_name_H-M   'P 1'
#
loop_
_entity.id
_entity.type
_entity.pdbx_description
1 polymer ?
#
loop_
_entity_poly.entity_id
_entity_poly.type
_entity_poly.pdbx_seq_one_letter_code
_entity_poly.pdbx_strand_id
1 'polypeptide(L)'
;MRINDPKKTPFGKQLKEHGVILEWVARSRIEIDAARLVVLNAAIQIDAGGAKSALREIAEAKVLVPNMALAVIDRAVQSFGAAGVCQDTPLANSWAGIRTLKLADGPDEVHLAQLGKNENKRNKEVTALIARQRETSAKLFAKYNVKHVEPGPTKSRM
;
A
#
# COMPACT_ATOMS: atom_id res chain seq x y z
N MET A 1 20.37 -11.89 14.09
CA MET A 1 19.11 -11.53 13.40
C MET A 1 18.37 -12.81 13.03
N ARG A 2 17.08 -12.96 13.38
CA ARG A 2 16.34 -14.24 13.40
C ARG A 2 16.52 -15.15 12.18
N ILE A 3 16.36 -14.64 10.96
CA ILE A 3 16.38 -15.46 9.75
C ILE A 3 17.79 -15.91 9.34
N ASN A 4 18.82 -15.23 9.87
CA ASN A 4 20.24 -15.50 9.62
C ASN A 4 20.90 -16.26 10.79
N ASP A 5 20.15 -16.58 11.84
CA ASP A 5 20.68 -17.27 13.02
C ASP A 5 20.97 -18.76 12.68
N PRO A 6 22.24 -19.23 12.78
CA PRO A 6 22.59 -20.63 12.52
C PRO A 6 21.96 -21.61 13.51
N LYS A 7 21.48 -21.14 14.66
CA LYS A 7 20.72 -21.96 15.62
C LYS A 7 19.27 -22.20 15.19
N LYS A 8 18.79 -21.52 14.13
CA LYS A 8 17.42 -21.61 13.62
C LYS A 8 17.41 -22.28 12.25
N THR A 9 17.54 -23.61 12.28
CA THR A 9 17.71 -24.47 11.10
C THR A 9 16.63 -25.57 11.05
N PRO A 10 15.34 -25.20 10.97
CA PRO A 10 14.28 -26.21 10.85
C PRO A 10 14.43 -26.96 9.51
N PHE A 11 14.10 -28.26 9.52
CA PHE A 11 14.16 -29.09 8.30
C PHE A 11 15.52 -29.06 7.58
N GLY A 12 16.62 -28.91 8.34
CA GLY A 12 17.98 -28.96 7.80
C GLY A 12 18.42 -27.74 7.00
N LYS A 13 17.63 -26.65 6.98
CA LYS A 13 17.96 -25.40 6.29
C LYS A 13 17.73 -24.20 7.20
N GLN A 14 18.55 -23.17 7.08
CA GLN A 14 18.31 -21.91 7.77
C GLN A 14 17.04 -21.24 7.25
N LEU A 15 16.41 -20.40 8.06
CA LEU A 15 15.20 -19.69 7.66
C LEU A 15 15.35 -18.88 6.36
N LYS A 16 16.50 -18.23 6.16
CA LYS A 16 16.81 -17.48 4.92
C LYS A 16 16.83 -18.33 3.64
N GLU A 17 16.96 -19.65 3.76
CA GLU A 17 17.00 -20.57 2.62
C GLU A 17 15.60 -21.02 2.18
N HIS A 18 14.56 -20.68 2.96
CA HIS A 18 13.17 -20.88 2.54
C HIS A 18 12.69 -19.66 1.76
N GLY A 19 12.29 -19.87 0.50
CA GLY A 19 11.90 -18.78 -0.42
C GLY A 19 10.83 -17.84 0.14
N VAL A 20 9.86 -18.37 0.90
CA VAL A 20 8.80 -17.56 1.55
C VAL A 20 9.36 -16.50 2.52
N ILE A 21 10.45 -16.81 3.22
CA ILE A 21 11.08 -15.87 4.16
C ILE A 21 11.74 -14.72 3.40
N LEU A 22 12.42 -15.01 2.29
CA LEU A 22 13.03 -13.98 1.44
C LEU A 22 11.96 -13.12 0.76
N GLU A 23 10.86 -13.73 0.32
CA GLU A 23 9.72 -13.00 -0.23
C GLU A 23 9.15 -12.01 0.80
N TRP A 24 8.97 -12.44 2.05
CA TRP A 24 8.50 -11.56 3.14
C TRP A 24 9.44 -10.40 3.40
N VAL A 25 10.75 -10.63 3.39
CA VAL A 25 11.75 -9.55 3.54
C VAL A 25 11.63 -8.55 2.39
N ALA A 26 11.51 -9.04 1.15
CA ALA A 26 11.36 -8.19 -0.03
C ALA A 26 10.06 -7.37 0.02
N ARG A 27 8.93 -8.00 0.34
CA ARG A 27 7.63 -7.33 0.52
C ARG A 27 7.69 -6.26 1.60
N SER A 28 8.23 -6.59 2.77
CA SER A 28 8.38 -5.64 3.86
C SER A 28 9.24 -4.44 3.46
N ARG A 29 10.31 -4.64 2.69
CA ARG A 29 11.12 -3.52 2.15
C ARG A 29 10.30 -2.63 1.23
N ILE A 30 9.60 -3.21 0.26
CA ILE A 30 8.76 -2.46 -0.69
C ILE A 30 7.71 -1.63 0.06
N GLU A 31 6.99 -2.25 0.99
CA GLU A 31 5.92 -1.60 1.74
C GLU A 31 6.46 -0.48 2.65
N ILE A 32 7.59 -0.69 3.33
CA ILE A 32 8.26 0.33 4.15
C ILE A 32 8.66 1.53 3.30
N ASP A 33 9.25 1.30 2.12
CA ASP A 33 9.72 2.37 1.26
C ASP A 33 8.54 3.14 0.65
N ALA A 34 7.47 2.44 0.23
CA ALA A 34 6.23 3.07 -0.23
C ALA A 34 5.61 3.95 0.87
N ALA A 35 5.47 3.42 2.09
CA ALA A 35 4.94 4.18 3.22
C ALA A 35 5.81 5.39 3.58
N ARG A 36 7.14 5.26 3.52
CA ARG A 36 8.06 6.38 3.74
C ARG A 36 7.84 7.50 2.73
N LEU A 37 7.68 7.17 1.45
CA LEU A 37 7.42 8.16 0.41
C LEU A 37 6.08 8.88 0.60
N VAL A 38 5.04 8.17 1.04
CA VAL A 38 3.73 8.78 1.35
C VAL A 38 3.84 9.76 2.52
N VAL A 39 4.58 9.41 3.58
CA VAL A 39 4.85 10.32 4.71
C VAL A 39 5.63 11.55 4.26
N LEU A 40 6.68 11.38 3.46
CA LEU A 40 7.46 12.51 2.94
C LEU A 40 6.63 13.41 2.02
N ASN A 41 5.76 12.84 1.19
CA ASN A 41 4.83 13.61 0.37
C ASN A 41 3.88 14.45 1.25
N ALA A 42 3.31 13.87 2.31
CA ALA A 42 2.49 14.61 3.26
C ALA A 42 3.28 15.76 3.92
N ALA A 43 4.51 15.51 4.37
CA ALA A 43 5.36 16.54 4.95
C ALA A 43 5.64 17.69 3.96
N ILE A 44 5.99 17.37 2.71
CA ILE A 44 6.24 18.37 1.67
C ILE A 44 4.99 19.23 1.40
N GLN A 45 3.80 18.62 1.34
CA GLN A 45 2.55 19.37 1.13
C GLN A 45 2.21 20.26 2.32
N ILE A 46 2.51 19.80 3.55
CA ILE A 46 2.35 20.61 4.77
C ILE A 46 3.32 21.79 4.73
N ASP A 47 4.58 21.58 4.38
CA ASP A 47 5.58 22.65 4.31
C ASP A 47 5.22 23.70 3.24
N ALA A 48 4.62 23.27 2.13
CA ALA A 48 4.26 24.15 1.02
C ALA A 48 2.98 24.98 1.25
N GLY A 49 1.98 24.46 1.98
CA GLY A 49 0.66 25.11 2.09
C GLY A 49 -0.03 24.98 3.46
N GLY A 50 0.65 24.37 4.43
CA GLY A 50 0.12 24.08 5.75
C GLY A 50 -0.73 22.79 5.81
N ALA A 51 -1.07 22.36 7.03
CA ALA A 51 -1.81 21.11 7.24
C ALA A 51 -3.19 21.07 6.58
N LYS A 52 -3.86 22.22 6.40
CA LYS A 52 -5.18 22.28 5.78
C LYS A 52 -5.15 21.99 4.27
N SER A 53 -4.07 22.31 3.57
CA SER A 53 -3.95 21.99 2.14
C SER A 53 -3.52 20.54 1.91
N ALA A 54 -2.88 19.92 2.89
CA ALA A 54 -2.32 18.56 2.82
C ALA A 54 -3.25 17.46 3.39
N LEU A 55 -4.54 17.75 3.61
CA LEU A 55 -5.46 16.81 4.27
C LEU A 55 -5.57 15.46 3.55
N ARG A 56 -5.42 15.46 2.21
CA ARG A 56 -5.43 14.23 1.42
C ARG A 56 -4.22 13.37 1.75
N GLU A 57 -3.02 13.94 1.64
CA GLU A 57 -1.76 13.25 1.85
C GLU A 57 -1.59 12.79 3.31
N ILE A 58 -2.07 13.59 4.27
CA ILE A 58 -2.11 13.22 5.68
C ILE A 58 -3.02 11.99 5.89
N ALA A 59 -4.22 11.99 5.29
CA ALA A 59 -5.14 10.85 5.41
C ALA A 59 -4.57 9.58 4.78
N GLU A 60 -3.92 9.69 3.61
CA GLU A 60 -3.20 8.58 2.96
C GLU A 60 -2.12 8.01 3.89
N ALA A 61 -1.27 8.85 4.46
CA ALA A 61 -0.22 8.42 5.38
C ALA A 61 -0.79 7.76 6.65
N LYS A 62 -1.83 8.38 7.24
CA LYS A 62 -2.47 7.92 8.49
C LYS A 62 -3.08 6.53 8.34
N VAL A 63 -3.64 6.21 7.17
CA VAL A 63 -4.19 4.88 6.89
C VAL A 63 -3.08 3.90 6.48
N LEU A 64 -2.20 4.28 5.55
CA LEU A 64 -1.23 3.35 4.99
C LEU A 64 -0.19 2.87 6.01
N VAL A 65 0.35 3.78 6.83
CA VAL A 65 1.51 3.50 7.70
C VAL A 65 1.20 2.45 8.77
N PRO A 66 0.11 2.54 9.56
CA PRO A 66 -0.20 1.51 10.54
C PRO A 66 -0.49 0.14 9.90
N ASN A 67 -1.15 0.10 8.74
CA ASN A 67 -1.43 -1.15 8.03
C ASN A 67 -0.14 -1.83 7.54
N MET A 68 0.78 -1.05 6.96
CA MET A 68 2.12 -1.53 6.60
C MET A 68 2.87 -2.05 7.83
N ALA A 69 2.91 -1.27 8.91
CA ALA A 69 3.65 -1.64 10.11
C ALA A 69 3.11 -2.94 10.73
N LEU A 70 1.80 -3.12 10.80
CA LEU A 70 1.19 -4.38 11.26
C LEU A 70 1.60 -5.56 10.36
N ALA A 71 1.54 -5.42 9.04
CA ALA A 71 1.92 -6.50 8.11
C ALA A 71 3.39 -6.89 8.24
N VAL A 72 4.29 -5.91 8.39
CA VAL A 72 5.72 -6.15 8.60
C VAL A 72 5.99 -6.83 9.93
N ILE A 73 5.37 -6.35 11.02
CA ILE A 73 5.51 -6.92 12.35
C ILE A 73 4.96 -8.36 12.37
N ASP A 74 3.82 -8.61 11.72
CA ASP A 74 3.21 -9.93 11.66
C ASP A 74 4.12 -10.97 10.96
N ARG A 75 4.74 -10.61 9.83
CA ARG A 75 5.76 -11.46 9.18
C ARG A 75 6.97 -11.72 10.09
N ALA A 76 7.35 -10.73 10.91
CA ALA A 76 8.40 -10.89 11.90
C ALA A 76 7.97 -11.85 13.02
N VAL A 77 6.76 -11.69 13.58
CA VAL A 77 6.16 -12.62 14.56
C VAL A 77 6.22 -14.05 14.01
N GLN A 78 5.75 -14.25 12.79
CA GLN A 78 5.73 -15.57 12.14
C GLN A 78 7.14 -16.15 11.98
N SER A 79 8.13 -15.32 11.64
CA SER A 79 9.54 -15.75 11.52
C SER A 79 10.14 -16.16 12.87
N PHE A 80 9.65 -15.61 13.97
CA PHE A 80 10.08 -15.95 15.34
C PHE A 80 9.31 -17.15 15.95
N GLY A 81 8.15 -17.52 15.40
CA GLY A 81 7.32 -18.61 15.92
C GLY A 81 6.72 -18.26 17.28
N ALA A 82 6.71 -19.20 18.23
CA ALA A 82 6.20 -18.97 19.59
C ALA A 82 6.88 -17.79 20.30
N ALA A 83 8.17 -17.56 20.03
CA ALA A 83 8.90 -16.42 20.57
C ALA A 83 8.37 -15.06 20.07
N GLY A 84 7.69 -15.03 18.92
CA GLY A 84 7.10 -13.82 18.35
C GLY A 84 5.86 -13.34 19.09
N VAL A 85 5.19 -14.22 19.84
CA VAL A 85 3.98 -13.90 20.61
C VAL A 85 4.20 -13.86 22.12
N CYS A 86 5.42 -14.16 22.59
CA CYS A 86 5.79 -14.07 23.99
C CYS A 86 6.63 -12.80 24.28
N GLN A 87 7.05 -12.71 25.54
CA GLN A 87 7.69 -11.56 26.17
C GLN A 87 9.20 -11.54 25.93
N ASP A 88 9.74 -12.62 25.35
CA ASP A 88 11.15 -12.72 24.97
C ASP A 88 11.50 -11.79 23.79
N THR A 89 10.49 -11.28 23.08
CA THR A 89 10.67 -10.33 21.98
C THR A 89 9.70 -9.15 22.14
N PRO A 90 10.03 -7.97 21.58
CA PRO A 90 9.11 -6.83 21.62
C PRO A 90 7.96 -6.96 20.62
N LEU A 91 7.87 -8.05 19.84
CA LEU A 91 7.02 -8.14 18.66
C LEU A 91 5.53 -8.12 19.01
N ALA A 92 5.10 -8.88 20.02
CA ALA A 92 3.70 -8.90 20.48
C ALA A 92 3.24 -7.51 20.97
N ASN A 93 4.09 -6.85 21.77
CA ASN A 93 3.80 -5.51 22.26
C ASN A 93 3.79 -4.48 21.12
N SER A 94 4.72 -4.57 20.18
CA SER A 94 4.79 -3.69 19.01
C SER A 94 3.54 -3.84 18.12
N TRP A 95 3.11 -5.07 17.86
CA TRP A 95 1.89 -5.34 17.10
C TRP A 95 0.66 -4.71 17.75
N ALA A 96 0.49 -4.93 19.06
CA ALA A 96 -0.61 -4.35 19.82
C ALA A 96 -0.57 -2.82 19.83
N GLY A 97 0.63 -2.24 20.01
CA GLY A 97 0.84 -0.79 19.98
C GLY A 97 0.50 -0.17 18.62
N ILE A 98 0.95 -0.75 17.51
CA ILE A 98 0.58 -0.24 16.18
C ILE A 98 -0.91 -0.41 15.91
N ARG A 99 -1.54 -1.48 16.43
CA ARG A 99 -2.97 -1.71 16.25
C ARG A 99 -3.81 -0.58 16.85
N THR A 100 -3.35 0.07 17.91
CA THR A 100 -4.06 1.23 18.48
C THR A 100 -4.01 2.45 17.57
N LEU A 101 -2.98 2.61 16.74
CA LEU A 101 -2.84 3.74 15.82
C LEU A 101 -3.86 3.71 14.67
N LYS A 102 -4.52 2.57 14.42
CA LYS A 102 -5.69 2.46 13.52
C LYS A 102 -6.97 2.99 14.15
N LEU A 103 -6.94 3.38 15.43
CA LEU A 103 -8.08 3.89 16.20
C LEU A 103 -7.82 5.33 16.65
N ALA A 104 -6.60 5.60 17.11
CA ALA A 104 -6.16 6.93 17.53
C ALA A 104 -6.25 7.94 16.37
N ASP A 105 -6.54 9.21 16.70
CA ASP A 105 -6.62 10.33 15.75
C ASP A 105 -7.55 10.09 14.56
N GLY A 106 -8.64 9.35 14.79
CA GLY A 106 -9.61 8.96 13.77
C GLY A 106 -9.35 7.53 13.28
N PRO A 107 -10.36 6.64 13.36
CA PRO A 107 -10.28 5.32 12.77
C PRO A 107 -10.04 5.37 11.26
N ASP A 108 -9.40 4.32 10.72
CA ASP A 108 -9.10 4.22 9.28
C ASP A 108 -10.35 4.45 8.41
N GLU A 109 -11.51 3.95 8.83
CA GLU A 109 -12.77 4.06 8.10
C GLU A 109 -13.24 5.51 7.97
N VAL A 110 -12.96 6.35 8.98
CA VAL A 110 -13.30 7.77 8.94
C VAL A 110 -12.43 8.50 7.91
N HIS A 111 -11.12 8.25 7.94
CA HIS A 111 -10.18 8.81 6.97
C HIS A 111 -10.50 8.36 5.54
N LEU A 112 -10.76 7.06 5.34
CA LEU A 112 -11.14 6.50 4.03
C LEU A 112 -12.46 7.07 3.51
N ALA A 113 -13.48 7.22 4.37
CA ALA A 113 -14.77 7.78 3.96
C ALA A 113 -14.64 9.24 3.52
N GLN A 114 -13.86 10.04 4.25
CA GLN A 114 -13.60 11.44 3.88
C GLN A 114 -12.79 11.55 2.60
N LEU A 115 -11.71 10.77 2.47
CA LEU A 115 -10.88 10.71 1.28
C LEU A 115 -11.70 10.29 0.04
N GLY A 116 -12.48 9.21 0.17
CA GLY A 116 -13.34 8.71 -0.91
C GLY A 116 -14.39 9.73 -1.36
N LYS A 117 -15.02 10.45 -0.43
CA LYS A 117 -15.95 11.55 -0.77
C LYS A 117 -15.24 12.65 -1.56
N ASN A 118 -14.02 13.01 -1.20
CA ASN A 118 -13.26 14.06 -1.87
C ASN A 118 -12.77 13.62 -3.25
N GLU A 119 -12.24 12.41 -3.38
CA GLU A 119 -11.84 11.86 -4.68
C GLU A 119 -13.04 11.72 -5.62
N ASN A 120 -14.20 11.31 -5.13
CA ASN A 120 -15.41 11.20 -5.96
C ASN A 120 -15.90 12.56 -6.49
N LYS A 121 -15.63 13.69 -5.82
CA LYS A 121 -15.97 15.02 -6.35
C LYS A 121 -15.20 15.36 -7.62
N ARG A 122 -14.04 14.72 -7.86
CA ARG A 122 -13.22 14.88 -9.07
C ARG A 122 -13.79 14.15 -10.29
N ASN A 123 -14.95 13.49 -10.18
CA ASN A 123 -15.54 12.69 -11.26
C ASN A 123 -15.66 13.44 -12.60
N LYS A 124 -15.98 14.74 -12.57
CA LYS A 124 -16.16 15.54 -13.80
C LYS A 124 -14.85 15.71 -14.54
N GLU A 125 -13.77 16.01 -13.82
CA GLU A 125 -12.43 16.14 -14.37
C GLU A 125 -11.94 14.83 -14.97
N VAL A 126 -12.12 13.71 -14.25
CA VAL A 126 -11.74 12.37 -14.71
C VAL A 126 -12.53 11.99 -15.96
N THR A 127 -13.84 12.25 -15.98
CA THR A 127 -14.71 11.95 -17.13
C THR A 127 -14.28 12.76 -18.35
N ALA A 128 -13.98 14.05 -18.18
CA ALA A 128 -13.47 14.90 -19.26
C ALA A 128 -12.12 14.42 -19.80
N LEU A 129 -11.20 14.00 -18.91
CA LEU A 129 -9.92 13.43 -19.32
C LEU A 129 -10.10 12.16 -20.16
N ILE A 130 -10.97 11.25 -19.73
CA ILE A 130 -11.29 10.02 -20.48
C ILE A 130 -11.89 10.34 -21.84
N ALA A 131 -12.83 11.29 -21.92
CA ALA A 131 -13.40 11.72 -23.18
C ALA A 131 -12.32 12.26 -24.13
N ARG A 132 -11.43 13.13 -23.63
CA ARG A 132 -10.30 13.67 -24.39
C ARG A 132 -9.34 12.57 -24.86
N GLN A 133 -9.04 11.58 -24.01
CA GLN A 133 -8.20 10.44 -24.38
C GLN A 133 -8.84 9.64 -25.51
N ARG A 134 -10.15 9.38 -25.44
CA ARG A 134 -10.89 8.66 -26.49
C ARG A 134 -10.87 9.41 -27.82
N GLU A 135 -11.11 10.72 -27.80
CA GLU A 135 -11.03 11.56 -29.00
C GLU A 135 -9.62 11.57 -29.61
N THR A 136 -8.59 11.65 -28.76
CA THR A 136 -7.19 11.64 -29.21
C THR A 136 -6.83 10.30 -29.83
N SER A 137 -7.21 9.19 -29.18
CA SER A 137 -7.02 7.85 -29.72
C SER A 137 -7.74 7.68 -31.05
N ALA A 138 -9.00 8.12 -31.18
CA ALA A 138 -9.75 8.06 -32.43
C ALA A 138 -9.07 8.82 -33.56
N LYS A 139 -8.57 10.03 -33.30
CA LYS A 139 -7.80 10.82 -34.27
C LYS A 139 -6.52 10.12 -34.70
N LEU A 140 -5.80 9.50 -33.77
CA LEU A 140 -4.58 8.75 -34.07
C LEU A 140 -4.86 7.49 -34.90
N PHE A 141 -5.90 6.73 -34.56
CA PHE A 141 -6.32 5.56 -35.33
C PHE A 141 -6.69 5.93 -36.77
N ALA A 142 -7.47 7.01 -36.96
CA ALA A 142 -7.79 7.52 -38.28
C ALA A 142 -6.54 7.97 -39.05
N LYS A 143 -5.62 8.69 -38.40
CA LYS A 143 -4.37 9.19 -39.01
C LYS A 143 -3.48 8.06 -39.53
N TYR A 144 -3.37 6.96 -38.79
CA TYR A 144 -2.48 5.84 -39.14
C TYR A 144 -3.22 4.67 -39.81
N ASN A 145 -4.51 4.82 -40.12
CA ASN A 145 -5.37 3.78 -40.68
C ASN A 145 -5.33 2.46 -39.87
N VAL A 146 -5.22 2.57 -38.55
CA VAL A 146 -5.17 1.43 -37.63
C VAL A 146 -6.58 1.21 -37.08
N LYS A 147 -7.09 -0.03 -37.17
CA LYS A 147 -8.38 -0.39 -36.58
C LYS A 147 -8.23 -0.60 -35.07
N HIS A 148 -9.10 0.02 -34.29
CA HIS A 148 -9.22 -0.31 -32.87
C HIS A 148 -9.85 -1.70 -32.74
N VAL A 149 -9.11 -2.64 -32.17
CA VAL A 149 -9.60 -3.99 -31.84
C VAL A 149 -9.55 -4.12 -30.33
N GLU A 150 -10.70 -4.30 -29.69
CA GLU A 150 -10.71 -4.60 -28.26
C GLU A 150 -10.17 -6.02 -28.03
N PRO A 151 -9.26 -6.22 -27.07
CA PRO A 151 -8.82 -7.56 -26.71
C PRO A 151 -9.97 -8.32 -26.02
N GLY A 152 -10.62 -9.21 -26.77
CA GLY A 152 -11.70 -10.08 -26.29
C GLY A 152 -12.65 -10.48 -27.41
N PRO A 153 -13.44 -11.56 -27.26
CA PRO A 153 -14.46 -11.90 -28.24
C PRO A 153 -15.50 -10.78 -28.28
N THR A 154 -15.74 -10.22 -29.46
CA THR A 154 -16.82 -9.27 -29.77
C THR A 154 -18.17 -9.98 -29.62
N LYS A 155 -18.60 -10.22 -28.38
CA LYS A 155 -19.97 -10.62 -28.12
C LYS A 155 -20.84 -9.40 -28.36
N SER A 156 -21.45 -9.38 -29.54
CA SER A 156 -22.59 -8.55 -29.90
C SER A 156 -23.54 -8.47 -28.72
N ARG A 157 -23.71 -7.28 -28.15
CA ARG A 157 -24.84 -7.02 -27.24
C ARG A 157 -26.10 -7.12 -28.11
N MET A 158 -26.94 -8.11 -27.81
CA MET A 158 -28.36 -8.11 -28.16
C MET A 158 -29.07 -7.00 -27.38
#